data_AF-A0A7S2Y4W5-F1
#
_entry.id   AF-A0A7S2Y4W5-F1
#
_cell.length_a   1.000
_cell.length_b   1.000
_cell.length_c   1.000
_cell.angle_alpha   90.00
_cell.angle_beta   90.00
_cell.angle_gamma   90.00
#
_symmetry.space_group_name_H-M   'P 1'
#
loop_
_entity.id
_entity.type
_entity.pdbx_description
1 polymer ?
#
loop_
_entity_poly.entity_id
_entity_poly.type
_entity_poly.pdbx_seq_one_letter_code
_entity_poly.pdbx_strand_id
1 'polypeptide(L)'
;QDVWNTFALYVERKIPFLPWCETAQIQPESYDIANELAELNRKGFLTINSQPAVNGLPSSDKTYGWGGAGGFVYQKAYCECFCSPHHLQTLVAMVKKDRNLNIYAVNFEGRKTVEEGASESGVTALTWGVFPNREIVQPTIFDPSTFFMVWAEEAFSLWASMWMNLYDFESDSFQLIEEIRDSYFLCAIIDNEFIQCISKNKASQDPSQTSLWEKIVDASQLACEQGSLQL
;
A
#
# COMPACT_ATOMS: atom_id res chain seq x y z
N GLN A 1 3.03 -2.21 -18.95
CA GLN A 1 4.02 -3.13 -18.33
C GLN A 1 5.31 -2.39 -18.00
N ASP A 2 5.88 -1.58 -18.89
CA ASP A 2 7.09 -0.81 -18.58
C ASP A 2 6.92 0.12 -17.37
N VAL A 3 5.81 0.85 -17.30
CA VAL A 3 5.45 1.67 -16.12
C VAL A 3 5.44 0.82 -14.85
N TRP A 4 4.82 -0.36 -14.89
CA TRP A 4 4.75 -1.28 -13.74
C TRP A 4 6.13 -1.75 -13.29
N ASN A 5 7.00 -2.07 -14.25
CA ASN A 5 8.37 -2.47 -13.97
C ASN A 5 9.19 -1.33 -13.36
N THR A 6 8.94 -0.07 -13.73
CA THR A 6 9.60 1.09 -13.10
C THR A 6 9.35 1.14 -11.59
N PHE A 7 8.11 0.92 -11.13
CA PHE A 7 7.82 0.88 -9.70
C PHE A 7 8.51 -0.31 -9.01
N ALA A 8 8.54 -1.48 -9.65
CA ALA A 8 9.24 -2.64 -9.13
C ALA A 8 10.76 -2.39 -9.01
N LEU A 9 11.36 -1.73 -10.00
CA LEU A 9 12.77 -1.37 -9.96
C LEU A 9 13.09 -0.36 -8.85
N TYR A 10 12.15 0.51 -8.47
CA TYR A 10 12.33 1.45 -7.37
C TYR A 10 12.43 0.73 -6.02
N VAL A 11 11.48 -0.17 -5.72
CA VAL A 11 11.52 -0.96 -4.47
C VAL A 11 12.70 -1.94 -4.44
N GLU A 12 13.19 -2.37 -5.60
CA GLU A 12 14.44 -3.13 -5.74
C GLU A 12 15.71 -2.27 -5.63
N ARG A 13 15.56 -0.95 -5.46
CA ARG A 13 16.65 0.04 -5.35
C ARG A 13 17.52 0.13 -6.60
N LYS A 14 16.96 -0.19 -7.77
CA LYS A 14 17.60 -0.08 -9.08
C LYS A 14 17.37 1.26 -9.76
N ILE A 15 16.32 1.97 -9.36
CA ILE A 15 16.11 3.39 -9.69
C ILE A 15 15.95 4.21 -8.41
N PRO A 16 16.42 5.46 -8.40
CA PRO A 16 16.50 6.23 -7.16
C PRO A 16 15.20 6.93 -6.78
N PHE A 17 14.29 7.23 -7.72
CA PHE A 17 13.14 8.08 -7.44
C PHE A 17 11.90 7.66 -8.20
N LEU A 18 10.74 7.92 -7.60
CA LEU A 18 9.41 7.96 -8.22
C LEU A 18 8.77 9.31 -7.87
N PRO A 19 7.76 9.78 -8.63
CA PRO A 19 7.07 11.03 -8.32
C PRO A 19 6.56 11.15 -6.87
N TRP A 20 6.08 10.06 -6.27
CA TRP A 20 5.57 10.02 -4.89
C TRP A 20 6.64 9.68 -3.85
N CYS A 21 7.86 9.37 -4.30
CA CYS A 21 8.92 8.88 -3.42
C CYS A 21 10.19 9.73 -3.61
N GLU A 22 10.31 10.75 -2.78
CA GLU A 22 11.40 11.74 -2.85
C GLU A 22 12.73 11.24 -2.26
N THR A 23 12.75 10.05 -1.67
CA THR A 23 13.94 9.48 -1.04
C THR A 23 14.63 8.49 -1.97
N ALA A 24 15.96 8.60 -2.05
CA ALA A 24 16.77 7.73 -2.91
C ALA A 24 16.77 6.24 -2.49
N GLN A 25 16.28 5.95 -1.28
CA GLN A 25 16.26 4.62 -0.68
C GLN A 25 14.94 4.45 0.07
N ILE A 26 14.31 3.28 -0.09
CA ILE A 26 13.17 2.88 0.74
C ILE A 26 13.58 2.79 2.21
N GLN A 27 12.62 3.05 3.09
CA GLN A 27 12.85 3.01 4.54
C GLN A 27 13.27 1.59 4.99
N PRO A 28 14.08 1.46 6.06
CA PRO A 28 14.54 0.15 6.53
C PRO A 28 13.42 -0.84 6.85
N GLU A 29 12.24 -0.37 7.27
CA GLU A 29 11.05 -1.22 7.48
C GLU A 29 10.56 -1.89 6.19
N SER A 30 10.69 -1.23 5.05
CA SER A 30 10.24 -1.75 3.76
C SER A 30 11.18 -2.85 3.22
N TYR A 31 12.38 -3.03 3.79
CA TYR A 31 13.29 -4.10 3.37
C TYR A 31 12.72 -5.49 3.62
N ASP A 32 11.93 -5.64 4.68
CA ASP A 32 11.31 -6.92 5.05
C ASP A 32 10.21 -7.36 4.06
N ILE A 33 9.69 -6.43 3.24
CA ILE A 33 8.57 -6.63 2.30
C ILE A 33 8.92 -6.25 0.86
N ALA A 34 10.19 -5.98 0.57
CA ALA A 34 10.59 -5.41 -0.72
C ALA A 34 10.33 -6.36 -1.90
N ASN A 35 10.45 -7.67 -1.69
CA ASN A 35 10.23 -8.66 -2.74
C ASN A 35 8.74 -8.74 -3.10
N GLU A 36 7.88 -8.76 -2.08
CA GLU A 36 6.43 -8.78 -2.21
C GLU A 36 5.94 -7.51 -2.89
N LEU A 37 6.44 -6.33 -2.47
CA LEU A 37 6.15 -5.07 -3.14
C LEU A 37 6.59 -5.08 -4.61
N ALA A 38 7.77 -5.63 -4.93
CA ALA A 38 8.25 -5.71 -6.31
C ALA A 38 7.35 -6.62 -7.16
N GLU A 39 6.87 -7.72 -6.61
CA GLU A 39 5.91 -8.61 -7.28
C GLU A 39 4.57 -7.91 -7.52
N LEU A 40 4.03 -7.24 -6.50
CA LEU A 40 2.78 -6.47 -6.61
C LEU A 40 2.86 -5.41 -7.71
N ASN A 41 3.96 -4.65 -7.73
CA ASN A 41 4.19 -3.65 -8.76
C ASN A 41 4.19 -4.27 -10.17
N ARG A 42 4.88 -5.40 -10.36
CA ARG A 42 4.89 -6.11 -11.66
C ARG A 42 3.54 -6.65 -12.09
N LYS A 43 2.63 -6.88 -11.14
CA LYS A 43 1.24 -7.27 -11.41
C LYS A 43 0.29 -6.09 -11.59
N GLY A 44 0.79 -4.85 -11.57
CA GLY A 44 0.00 -3.65 -11.85
C GLY A 44 -0.68 -3.03 -10.63
N PHE A 45 -0.20 -3.34 -9.42
CA PHE A 45 -0.51 -2.62 -8.18
C PHE A 45 0.65 -1.68 -7.86
N LEU A 46 0.55 -0.43 -8.32
CA LEU A 46 1.64 0.53 -8.32
C LEU A 46 1.78 1.20 -6.95
N THR A 47 2.56 0.58 -6.07
CA THR A 47 2.68 0.96 -4.65
C THR A 47 3.44 2.28 -4.48
N ILE A 48 2.87 3.21 -3.71
CA ILE A 48 3.49 4.50 -3.39
C ILE A 48 3.75 4.70 -1.90
N ASN A 49 3.05 3.95 -1.04
CA ASN A 49 3.26 3.98 0.40
C ASN A 49 2.94 2.60 1.01
N SER A 50 3.70 2.20 2.02
CA SER A 50 3.56 0.88 2.66
C SER A 50 4.18 0.86 4.05
N GLN A 51 3.57 0.17 5.00
CA GLN A 51 4.20 -0.23 6.26
C GLN A 51 3.83 -1.68 6.61
N PRO A 52 4.77 -2.48 7.15
CA PRO A 52 4.50 -3.84 7.59
C PRO A 52 3.75 -3.86 8.94
N ALA A 53 3.20 -5.02 9.31
CA ALA A 53 2.60 -5.20 10.63
C ALA A 53 3.68 -5.43 11.71
N VAL A 54 3.55 -4.72 12.83
CA VAL A 54 4.43 -4.82 14.01
C VAL A 54 3.61 -5.06 15.26
N ASN A 55 4.02 -6.05 16.06
CA ASN A 55 3.30 -6.51 17.24
C ASN A 55 4.22 -6.48 18.45
N GLY A 56 4.20 -5.36 19.17
CA GLY A 56 4.85 -5.25 20.48
C GLY A 56 6.37 -5.40 20.42
N LEU A 57 7.01 -4.81 19.40
CA LEU A 57 8.46 -4.71 19.41
C LEU A 57 8.92 -3.73 20.48
N PRO A 58 10.11 -3.92 21.09
CA PRO A 58 10.66 -2.93 22.01
C PRO A 58 10.74 -1.56 21.34
N SER A 59 10.39 -0.50 22.07
CA SER A 59 10.52 0.88 21.59
C SER A 59 11.96 1.31 21.26
N SER A 60 12.94 0.49 21.65
CA SER A 60 14.36 0.62 21.31
C SER A 60 14.78 -0.23 20.10
N ASP A 61 13.84 -0.85 19.38
CA ASP A 61 14.14 -1.60 18.16
C ASP A 61 14.85 -0.71 17.12
N LYS A 62 15.83 -1.26 16.41
CA LYS A 62 16.68 -0.48 15.49
C LYS A 62 15.96 0.00 14.23
N THR A 63 14.90 -0.71 13.84
CA THR A 63 14.15 -0.44 12.61
C THR A 63 12.83 0.25 12.95
N TYR A 64 12.10 -0.27 13.93
CA TYR A 64 10.72 0.15 14.22
C TYR A 64 10.59 0.99 15.50
N GLY A 65 11.65 1.11 16.31
CA GLY A 65 11.60 1.72 17.63
C GLY A 65 11.50 3.25 17.60
N TRP A 66 10.62 3.81 18.44
CA TRP A 66 10.48 5.25 18.67
C TRP A 66 9.90 5.51 20.07
N GLY A 67 9.87 6.78 20.53
CA GLY A 67 9.16 7.17 21.76
C GLY A 67 9.92 6.98 23.09
N GLY A 68 11.18 6.54 23.04
CA GLY A 68 12.04 6.37 24.22
C GLY A 68 12.04 4.95 24.78
N ALA A 69 13.01 4.60 25.62
CA ALA A 69 13.24 3.22 26.07
C ALA A 69 12.16 2.70 27.04
N GLY A 70 11.96 1.39 27.03
CA GLY A 70 11.11 0.67 28.00
C GLY A 70 9.64 0.57 27.62
N GLY A 71 9.26 0.98 26.40
CA GLY A 71 7.92 0.82 25.84
C GLY A 71 7.86 -0.25 24.75
N PHE A 72 6.69 -0.33 24.13
CA PHE A 72 6.41 -1.23 23.01
C PHE A 72 5.69 -0.47 21.89
N VAL A 73 6.04 -0.80 20.65
CA VAL A 73 5.49 -0.18 19.43
C VAL A 73 4.73 -1.21 18.60
N TYR A 74 3.73 -0.71 17.88
CA TYR A 74 2.80 -1.51 17.10
C TYR A 74 2.48 -0.79 15.78
N GLN A 75 2.26 -1.57 14.73
CA GLN A 75 1.86 -1.10 13.40
C GLN A 75 0.85 -2.07 12.78
N LYS A 76 -0.18 -1.55 12.12
CA LYS A 76 -1.01 -2.31 11.19
C LYS A 76 -0.32 -2.40 9.82
N ALA A 77 -0.52 -3.50 9.10
CA ALA A 77 -0.10 -3.54 7.71
C ALA A 77 -0.95 -2.58 6.88
N TYR A 78 -0.28 -1.74 6.09
CA TYR A 78 -0.90 -0.74 5.23
C TYR A 78 -0.25 -0.79 3.86
N CYS A 79 -1.08 -0.78 2.81
CA CYS A 79 -0.65 -0.71 1.43
C CYS A 79 -1.41 0.38 0.71
N GLU A 80 -0.69 1.27 0.04
CA GLU A 80 -1.26 2.31 -0.81
C GLU A 80 -0.70 2.20 -2.22
N CYS A 81 -1.59 2.11 -3.21
CA CYS A 81 -1.19 1.91 -4.60
C CYS A 81 -2.17 2.50 -5.61
N PHE A 82 -1.67 2.83 -6.80
CA PHE A 82 -2.52 3.02 -7.97
C PHE A 82 -2.80 1.67 -8.64
N CYS A 83 -4.04 1.43 -9.05
CA CYS A 83 -4.38 0.24 -9.83
C CYS A 83 -5.50 0.50 -10.83
N SER A 84 -5.59 -0.36 -11.85
CA SER A 84 -6.64 -0.27 -12.86
C SER A 84 -8.02 -0.61 -12.29
N PRO A 85 -9.13 -0.24 -12.95
CA PRO A 85 -10.47 -0.62 -12.50
C PRO A 85 -10.65 -2.15 -12.36
N HIS A 86 -9.97 -2.94 -13.19
CA HIS A 86 -9.99 -4.40 -13.10
C HIS A 86 -9.26 -4.90 -11.84
N HIS A 87 -8.06 -4.37 -11.55
CA HIS A 87 -7.32 -4.71 -10.35
C HIS A 87 -8.05 -4.28 -9.07
N LEU A 88 -8.74 -3.13 -9.09
CA LEU A 88 -9.58 -2.69 -7.97
C LEU A 88 -10.69 -3.71 -7.67
N GLN A 89 -11.35 -4.27 -8.67
CA GLN A 89 -12.39 -5.30 -8.46
C GLN A 89 -11.81 -6.53 -7.75
N THR A 90 -10.60 -6.95 -8.13
CA THR A 90 -9.88 -8.05 -7.46
C THR A 90 -9.63 -7.72 -5.97
N LEU A 91 -9.17 -6.51 -5.67
CA LEU A 91 -8.93 -6.07 -4.28
C LEU A 91 -10.23 -6.02 -3.47
N VAL A 92 -11.29 -5.46 -4.04
CA VAL A 92 -12.62 -5.40 -3.38
C VAL A 92 -13.15 -6.81 -3.12
N ALA A 93 -13.01 -7.74 -4.07
CA ALA A 93 -13.42 -9.13 -3.88
C ALA A 93 -12.60 -9.85 -2.80
N MET A 94 -11.31 -9.53 -2.68
CA MET A 94 -10.44 -10.01 -1.59
C MET A 94 -10.93 -9.48 -0.24
N VAL A 95 -11.13 -8.16 -0.11
CA VAL A 95 -11.58 -7.53 1.13
C VAL A 95 -12.96 -8.05 1.57
N LYS A 96 -13.89 -8.28 0.64
CA LYS A 96 -15.21 -8.86 0.97
C LYS A 96 -15.15 -10.26 1.57
N LYS A 97 -14.05 -11.00 1.39
CA LYS A 97 -13.84 -12.34 1.95
C LYS A 97 -13.15 -12.30 3.31
N ASP A 98 -12.41 -11.24 3.63
CA ASP A 98 -11.62 -11.12 4.85
C ASP A 98 -12.16 -10.00 5.76
N ARG A 99 -12.67 -10.40 6.93
CA ARG A 99 -13.26 -9.49 7.92
C ARG A 99 -12.23 -8.67 8.71
N ASN A 100 -10.95 -8.74 8.38
CA ASN A 100 -9.94 -7.88 8.99
C ASN A 100 -9.50 -6.74 8.06
N LEU A 101 -9.83 -6.84 6.76
CA LEU A 101 -9.39 -5.86 5.77
C LEU A 101 -10.39 -4.73 5.60
N ASN A 102 -9.86 -3.54 5.37
CA ASN A 102 -10.59 -2.38 4.88
C ASN A 102 -9.91 -1.87 3.61
N ILE A 103 -10.69 -1.44 2.62
CA ILE A 103 -10.21 -0.77 1.40
C ILE A 103 -10.96 0.54 1.18
N TYR A 104 -10.18 1.55 0.79
CA TYR A 104 -10.63 2.86 0.37
C TYR A 104 -10.05 3.13 -1.01
N ALA A 105 -10.86 3.52 -1.98
CA ALA A 105 -10.35 3.85 -3.31
C ALA A 105 -11.07 5.05 -3.92
N VAL A 106 -10.35 5.83 -4.72
CA VAL A 106 -10.89 7.01 -5.40
C VAL A 106 -10.27 7.17 -6.78
N ASN A 107 -11.09 7.56 -7.76
CA ASN A 107 -10.59 7.87 -9.11
C ASN A 107 -10.04 9.30 -9.18
N PHE A 108 -9.30 9.59 -10.25
CA PHE A 108 -8.72 10.92 -10.48
C PHE A 108 -9.72 12.08 -10.34
N GLU A 109 -10.93 11.92 -10.88
CA GLU A 109 -11.95 12.98 -10.81
C GLU A 109 -12.53 13.22 -9.40
N GLY A 110 -12.24 12.35 -8.43
CA GLY A 110 -12.84 12.38 -7.10
C GLY A 110 -14.34 12.04 -7.05
N ARG A 111 -14.92 11.58 -8.17
CA ARG A 111 -16.37 11.32 -8.30
C ARG A 111 -16.78 9.91 -7.92
N LYS A 112 -15.86 8.96 -8.01
CA LYS A 112 -16.09 7.55 -7.68
C LYS A 112 -15.22 7.19 -6.50
N THR A 113 -15.86 6.95 -5.36
CA THR A 113 -15.23 6.41 -4.17
C THR A 113 -15.71 4.98 -3.93
N VAL A 114 -14.85 4.16 -3.36
CA VAL A 114 -15.15 2.80 -2.89
C VAL A 114 -14.69 2.73 -1.44
N GLU A 115 -15.58 2.25 -0.58
CA GLU A 115 -15.32 2.00 0.84
C GLU A 115 -15.94 0.65 1.18
N GLU A 116 -15.09 -0.34 1.43
CA GLU A 116 -15.51 -1.72 1.70
C GLU A 116 -14.64 -2.29 2.83
N GLY A 117 -15.21 -3.13 3.69
CA GLY A 117 -14.45 -3.71 4.79
C GLY A 117 -15.28 -4.15 5.97
N ALA A 118 -14.60 -4.39 7.09
CA ALA A 118 -15.14 -4.99 8.30
C ALA A 118 -15.86 -4.02 9.24
N SER A 119 -15.50 -2.74 9.17
CA SER A 119 -15.99 -1.70 10.06
C SER A 119 -16.64 -0.56 9.28
N GLU A 120 -17.54 0.17 9.93
CA GLU A 120 -18.00 1.46 9.42
C GLU A 120 -16.79 2.39 9.18
N SER A 121 -16.91 3.25 8.18
CA SER A 121 -15.86 4.20 7.80
C SER A 121 -15.50 5.11 8.97
N GLY A 122 -14.20 5.27 9.22
CA GLY A 122 -13.71 6.07 10.33
C GLY A 122 -12.19 6.15 10.40
N VAL A 123 -11.73 7.05 11.25
CA VAL A 123 -10.29 7.25 11.48
C VAL A 123 -9.70 5.98 12.12
N THR A 124 -8.67 5.42 11.46
CA THR A 124 -8.02 4.18 11.89
C THR A 124 -6.61 4.47 12.36
N ALA A 125 -6.26 4.08 13.59
CA ALA A 125 -4.87 4.13 14.05
C ALA A 125 -4.02 3.10 13.28
N LEU A 126 -2.94 3.57 12.64
CA LEU A 126 -2.00 2.74 11.88
C LEU A 126 -0.75 2.39 12.68
N THR A 127 -0.25 3.33 13.49
CA THR A 127 0.95 3.15 14.31
C THR A 127 0.70 3.71 15.71
N TRP A 128 1.01 2.94 16.75
CA TRP A 128 0.88 3.38 18.14
C TRP A 128 1.96 2.79 19.03
N GLY A 129 2.12 3.40 20.20
CA GLY A 129 3.12 2.99 21.19
C GLY A 129 2.59 3.12 22.62
N VAL A 130 2.98 2.17 23.45
CA VAL A 130 2.68 2.14 24.89
C VAL A 130 3.99 2.32 25.64
N PHE A 131 4.10 3.38 26.44
CA PHE A 131 5.34 3.77 27.11
C PHE A 131 5.15 3.87 28.63
N PRO A 132 6.21 3.64 29.44
CA PRO A 132 6.12 3.80 30.88
C PRO A 132 5.72 5.22 31.29
N ASN A 133 4.76 5.32 32.21
CA ASN A 133 4.31 6.58 32.81
C ASN A 133 3.77 7.62 31.81
N ARG A 134 3.18 7.19 30.69
CA ARG A 134 2.59 8.06 29.67
C ARG A 134 1.32 7.43 29.09
N GLU A 135 0.44 8.27 28.54
CA GLU A 135 -0.70 7.82 27.75
C GLU A 135 -0.25 7.15 26.45
N ILE A 136 -1.15 6.38 25.84
CA ILE A 136 -0.91 5.75 24.53
C ILE A 136 -0.69 6.86 23.50
N VAL A 137 0.37 6.72 22.70
CA VAL A 137 0.69 7.66 21.62
C VAL A 137 0.39 7.01 20.29
N GLN A 138 -0.37 7.69 19.43
CA GLN A 138 -0.76 7.23 18.09
C GLN A 138 -0.34 8.25 17.02
N PRO A 139 0.93 8.27 16.60
CA PRO A 139 1.45 9.30 15.72
C PRO A 139 0.92 9.21 14.29
N THR A 140 0.48 8.02 13.85
CA THR A 140 0.04 7.77 12.47
C THR A 140 -1.36 7.22 12.46
N ILE A 141 -2.25 7.91 11.74
CA ILE A 141 -3.64 7.54 11.53
C ILE A 141 -3.94 7.54 10.03
N PHE A 142 -4.93 6.75 9.63
CA PHE A 142 -5.59 6.84 8.34
C PHE A 142 -6.94 7.51 8.53
N ASP A 143 -7.19 8.58 7.80
CA ASP A 143 -8.49 9.27 7.76
C ASP A 143 -9.04 9.23 6.33
N PRO A 144 -10.14 8.49 6.07
CA PRO A 144 -10.76 8.41 4.75
C PRO A 144 -11.10 9.79 4.17
N SER A 145 -11.53 10.74 5.01
CA SER A 145 -11.90 12.09 4.56
C SER A 145 -10.68 12.83 4.02
N THR A 146 -9.58 12.86 4.78
CA THR A 146 -8.31 13.46 4.34
C THR A 146 -7.74 12.74 3.11
N PHE A 147 -7.83 11.41 3.08
CA PHE A 147 -7.38 10.59 1.94
C PHE A 147 -8.11 10.96 0.64
N PHE A 148 -9.44 11.05 0.67
CA PHE A 148 -10.23 11.36 -0.52
C PHE A 148 -10.17 12.83 -0.94
N MET A 149 -10.20 13.76 0.01
CA MET A 149 -10.38 15.20 -0.30
C MET A 149 -9.09 15.97 -0.53
N VAL A 150 -7.97 15.52 0.07
CA VAL A 150 -6.72 16.29 0.05
C VAL A 150 -5.63 15.47 -0.63
N TRP A 151 -5.36 14.29 -0.10
CA TRP A 151 -4.22 13.50 -0.57
C TRP A 151 -4.42 12.96 -1.98
N ALA A 152 -5.61 12.50 -2.34
CA ALA A 152 -5.87 11.99 -3.68
C ALA A 152 -5.59 13.03 -4.79
N GLU A 153 -6.01 14.28 -4.60
CA GLU A 153 -5.76 15.35 -5.57
C GLU A 153 -4.25 15.56 -5.78
N GLU A 154 -3.49 15.65 -4.67
CA GLU A 154 -2.05 15.78 -4.71
C GLU A 154 -1.38 14.58 -5.39
N ALA A 155 -1.72 13.37 -4.97
CA ALA A 155 -1.17 12.14 -5.50
C ALA A 155 -1.42 11.99 -7.01
N PHE A 156 -2.62 12.34 -7.49
CA PHE A 156 -2.89 12.32 -8.92
C PHE A 156 -2.20 13.46 -9.69
N SER A 157 -2.01 14.63 -9.06
CA SER A 157 -1.30 15.75 -9.67
C SER A 157 0.15 15.41 -10.02
N LEU A 158 0.81 14.54 -9.23
CA LEU A 158 2.20 14.12 -9.43
C LEU A 158 2.40 13.29 -10.71
N TRP A 159 1.38 12.55 -11.17
CA TRP A 159 1.42 11.92 -12.49
C TRP A 159 1.67 12.96 -13.59
N ALA A 160 0.95 14.08 -13.53
CA ALA A 160 1.04 15.14 -14.54
C ALA A 160 2.29 16.01 -14.33
N SER A 161 2.48 16.53 -13.12
CA SER A 161 3.48 17.56 -12.84
C SER A 161 4.92 17.03 -12.91
N MET A 162 5.13 15.76 -12.56
CA MET A 162 6.47 15.16 -12.51
C MET A 162 6.74 14.14 -13.60
N TRP A 163 5.76 13.30 -13.98
CA TRP A 163 6.00 12.22 -14.95
C TRP A 163 5.63 12.59 -16.37
N MET A 164 4.41 13.05 -16.62
CA MET A 164 3.96 13.41 -17.98
C MET A 164 4.81 14.53 -18.58
N ASN A 165 5.20 15.52 -17.77
CA ASN A 165 6.06 16.63 -18.19
C ASN A 165 7.48 16.23 -18.65
N LEU A 166 7.87 14.96 -18.52
CA LEU A 166 9.12 14.43 -19.06
C LEU A 166 9.05 14.13 -20.57
N TYR A 167 7.83 14.08 -21.12
CA TYR A 167 7.58 13.68 -22.51
C TYR A 167 6.90 14.80 -23.29
N ASP A 168 7.11 14.80 -24.61
CA ASP A 168 6.39 15.70 -25.51
C ASP A 168 4.89 15.36 -25.53
N PHE A 169 4.03 16.38 -25.56
CA PHE A 169 2.57 16.24 -25.49
C PHE A 169 1.98 15.31 -26.56
N GLU A 170 2.58 15.27 -27.75
CA GLU A 170 2.12 14.44 -28.87
C GLU A 170 2.68 13.00 -28.85
N SER A 171 3.55 12.67 -27.88
CA SER A 171 4.20 11.36 -27.82
C SER A 171 3.28 10.27 -27.26
N ASP A 172 3.49 9.04 -27.74
CA ASP A 172 2.80 7.85 -27.21
C ASP A 172 3.04 7.65 -25.71
N SER A 173 4.22 8.05 -25.21
CA SER A 173 4.56 7.97 -23.78
C SER A 173 3.74 8.95 -22.93
N PHE A 174 3.51 10.17 -23.42
CA PHE A 174 2.65 11.13 -22.75
C PHE A 174 1.21 10.60 -22.64
N GLN A 175 0.66 10.14 -23.76
CA GLN A 175 -0.71 9.60 -23.82
C GLN A 175 -0.89 8.37 -22.92
N LEU A 176 0.11 7.47 -22.86
CA LEU A 176 0.06 6.30 -21.99
C LEU A 176 -0.03 6.69 -20.51
N ILE A 177 0.79 7.64 -20.06
CA ILE A 177 0.78 8.08 -18.66
C ILE A 177 -0.51 8.84 -18.35
N GLU A 178 -1.02 9.63 -19.29
CA GLU A 178 -2.32 10.29 -19.18
C GLU A 178 -3.45 9.27 -19.01
N GLU A 179 -3.50 8.24 -19.85
CA GLU A 179 -4.50 7.18 -19.75
C GLU A 179 -4.44 6.47 -18.40
N ILE A 180 -3.23 6.20 -17.88
CA ILE A 180 -3.05 5.62 -16.54
C ILE A 180 -3.62 6.55 -15.48
N ARG A 181 -3.24 7.84 -15.47
CA ARG A 181 -3.74 8.83 -14.51
C ARG A 181 -5.26 8.89 -14.50
N ASP A 182 -5.88 8.97 -15.69
CA ASP A 182 -7.31 9.22 -15.82
C ASP A 182 -8.18 7.98 -15.56
N SER A 183 -7.63 6.78 -15.80
CA SER A 183 -8.37 5.52 -15.63
C SER A 183 -8.13 4.81 -14.31
N TYR A 184 -6.98 5.02 -13.64
CA TYR A 184 -6.61 4.30 -12.44
C TYR A 184 -7.31 4.87 -11.19
N PHE A 185 -7.34 4.05 -10.15
CA PHE A 185 -7.80 4.41 -8.82
C PHE A 185 -6.60 4.46 -7.87
N LEU A 186 -6.57 5.48 -7.01
CA LEU A 186 -5.73 5.47 -5.83
C LEU A 186 -6.43 4.64 -4.76
N CYS A 187 -5.75 3.63 -4.23
CA CYS A 187 -6.31 2.65 -3.30
C CYS A 187 -5.46 2.57 -2.03
N ALA A 188 -6.10 2.54 -0.87
CA ALA A 188 -5.51 2.29 0.43
C ALA A 188 -6.14 1.05 1.05
N ILE A 189 -5.31 0.09 1.48
CA ILE A 189 -5.73 -1.17 2.09
C ILE A 189 -5.11 -1.27 3.48
N ILE A 190 -5.93 -1.56 4.48
CA ILE A 190 -5.53 -1.70 5.87
C ILE A 190 -5.87 -3.11 6.33
N ASP A 191 -4.89 -3.81 6.91
CA ASP A 191 -5.14 -5.05 7.66
C ASP A 191 -5.24 -4.73 9.17
N ASN A 192 -6.42 -4.93 9.74
CA ASN A 192 -6.67 -4.70 11.16
C ASN A 192 -6.09 -5.81 12.06
N GLU A 193 -5.70 -6.95 11.49
CA GLU A 193 -5.08 -8.05 12.21
C GLU A 193 -3.56 -7.81 12.33
N PHE A 194 -3.18 -6.96 13.27
CA PHE A 194 -1.78 -6.57 13.50
C PHE A 194 -0.98 -7.56 14.36
N ILE A 195 -1.63 -8.57 14.96
CA ILE A 195 -0.92 -9.56 15.79
C ILE A 195 -0.07 -10.48 14.90
N GLN A 196 -0.50 -10.67 13.65
CA GLN A 196 0.15 -11.51 12.65
C GLN A 196 1.30 -10.74 11.98
N CYS A 197 2.47 -10.77 12.60
CA CYS A 197 3.66 -10.08 12.10
C CYS A 197 4.48 -10.91 11.11
N ILE A 198 5.35 -10.20 10.40
CA ILE A 198 6.52 -10.77 9.73
C ILE A 198 7.43 -11.36 10.81
N SER A 199 7.22 -12.64 11.12
CA SER A 199 8.16 -13.39 11.95
C SER A 199 9.42 -13.60 11.13
N LYS A 200 10.57 -13.13 11.64
CA LYS A 200 11.89 -13.46 11.06
C LYS A 200 12.17 -14.97 11.03
N ASN A 201 11.36 -15.77 11.73
CA ASN A 201 11.35 -17.22 11.64
C ASN A 201 10.04 -17.71 11.00
N LYS A 202 10.08 -18.00 9.70
CA LYS A 202 9.00 -18.71 8.97
C LYS A 202 8.63 -20.09 9.58
N ALA A 203 9.47 -20.62 10.48
CA ALA A 203 9.26 -21.91 11.12
C ALA A 203 8.20 -21.93 12.25
N SER A 204 7.75 -20.75 12.72
CA SER A 204 6.76 -20.64 13.80
C SER A 204 5.44 -19.97 13.38
N GLN A 205 5.25 -19.75 12.08
CA GLN A 205 3.97 -19.25 11.55
C GLN A 205 2.99 -20.41 11.43
N ASP A 206 1.76 -20.18 11.88
CA ASP A 206 0.63 -21.04 11.56
C ASP A 206 0.43 -21.00 10.03
N PRO A 207 0.48 -22.14 9.32
CA PRO A 207 0.32 -22.17 7.86
C PRO A 207 -1.05 -21.68 7.37
N SER A 208 -1.99 -21.39 8.28
CA SER A 208 -3.27 -20.74 7.96
C SER A 208 -3.21 -19.20 7.93
N GLN A 209 -2.08 -18.57 8.28
CA GLN A 209 -1.96 -17.12 8.41
C GLN A 209 -1.12 -16.52 7.28
N THR A 210 -1.80 -15.83 6.36
CA THR A 210 -1.20 -15.12 5.22
C THR A 210 -1.06 -13.62 5.51
N SER A 211 0.07 -13.04 5.15
CA SER A 211 0.30 -11.58 5.26
C SER A 211 -0.56 -10.78 4.27
N LEU A 212 -0.76 -9.48 4.53
CA LEU A 212 -1.46 -8.58 3.59
C LEU A 212 -0.90 -8.68 2.17
N TRP A 213 0.43 -8.72 2.03
CA TRP A 213 1.10 -8.76 0.74
C TRP A 213 0.81 -10.05 -0.02
N GLU A 214 0.90 -11.19 0.67
CA GLU A 214 0.55 -12.50 0.10
C GLU A 214 -0.92 -12.56 -0.29
N LYS A 215 -1.84 -12.02 0.53
CA LYS A 215 -3.27 -11.96 0.18
C LYS A 215 -3.50 -11.20 -1.13
N ILE A 216 -2.83 -10.05 -1.34
CA ILE A 216 -2.95 -9.27 -2.57
C ILE A 216 -2.32 -10.03 -3.75
N VAL A 217 -1.15 -10.63 -3.56
CA VAL A 217 -0.46 -11.47 -4.55
C VAL A 217 -1.33 -12.64 -4.99
N ASP A 218 -1.96 -13.36 -4.07
CA ASP A 218 -2.81 -14.51 -4.35
C ASP A 218 -4.11 -14.08 -5.07
N ALA A 219 -4.73 -12.99 -4.61
CA ALA A 219 -5.92 -12.44 -5.25
C ALA A 219 -5.65 -12.08 -6.72
N SER A 220 -4.46 -11.54 -7.01
CA SER A 220 -4.06 -11.20 -8.38
C SER A 220 -3.85 -12.43 -9.28
N GLN A 221 -3.30 -13.53 -8.75
CA GLN A 221 -3.09 -14.76 -9.53
C GLN A 221 -4.42 -15.41 -9.91
N LEU A 222 -5.35 -15.50 -8.96
CA LEU A 222 -6.69 -16.05 -9.18
C LEU A 222 -7.46 -15.28 -10.27
N ALA A 223 -7.31 -13.95 -10.32
CA ALA A 223 -7.93 -13.13 -11.35
C ALA A 223 -7.34 -13.41 -12.75
N CYS A 224 -6.01 -13.57 -12.86
CA CYS A 224 -5.36 -13.93 -14.13
C CYS A 224 -5.80 -15.30 -14.64
N GLU A 225 -5.95 -16.30 -13.77
CA GLU A 225 -6.39 -17.65 -14.14
C GLU A 225 -7.85 -17.66 -14.63
N GLN A 226 -8.73 -16.92 -13.96
CA GLN A 226 -10.14 -16.82 -14.36
C GLN A 226 -10.35 -16.04 -15.66
N GLY A 227 -9.54 -15.00 -15.90
CA GLY A 227 -9.55 -14.27 -17.18
C GLY A 227 -9.03 -15.09 -18.36
N SER A 228 -8.11 -16.03 -18.10
CA SER A 228 -7.55 -16.94 -19.13
C SER A 228 -8.49 -18.08 -19.52
N LEU A 229 -9.46 -18.41 -18.67
CA LEU A 229 -10.49 -19.44 -18.93
C LEU A 229 -11.73 -18.88 -19.67
N GLN A 230 -11.80 -17.57 -19.88
CA GLN A 230 -12.90 -16.89 -20.60
C GLN A 230 -12.52 -16.44 -22.03
N LEU A 231 -11.33 -16.81 -22.52
CA LEU A 231 -10.87 -16.66 -23.91
C LEU A 231 -10.81 -18.03 -24.60
#